data_AF-Q6DSY2-F1
#
_entry.id   AF-Q6DSY2-F1
#
_cell.length_a   1.000
_cell.length_b   1.000
_cell.length_c   1.000
_cell.angle_alpha   90.00
_cell.angle_beta   90.00
_cell.angle_gamma   90.00
#
_symmetry.space_group_name_H-M   'P 1'
#
loop_
_entity.id
_entity.type
_entity.pdbx_description
1 polymer ?
#
loop_
_entity_poly.entity_id
_entity_poly.type
_entity_poly.pdbx_seq_one_letter_code
_entity_poly.pdbx_strand_id
1 'polypeptide(L)'
;SITCPLNGYTPGYYGPMSIENMKKLNEAYQILQTALKQGLPALKENNGTLKEVKYTYTCSGNGNDNCSPSFTGVNKQNGGTGTKTQTIDGKTVTTTISSKVVDYNASGNTSGVSYTEITNELKGVPDNAQALLAQASALINTINTACPYFSVTNSSSPSAPKMEPTSGKLCGFTQEISAIQKMITDAQELVNQTSTINNNSQSASIGESGKNFNPFKDASFAQGMLANASAQAKMLNLAHQVGQAINPENLTGSF
;
A
#
# COMPACT_ATOMS: atom_id res chain seq x y z
N SER A 1 16.36 -4.32 8.62
CA SER A 1 15.18 -4.36 9.52
C SER A 1 14.97 -2.97 10.11
N ILE A 2 13.75 -2.67 10.58
CA ILE A 2 13.47 -1.51 11.44
C ILE A 2 13.31 -2.05 12.86
N THR A 3 13.98 -1.42 13.82
CA THR A 3 13.90 -1.80 15.24
C THR A 3 13.02 -0.78 15.97
N CYS A 4 12.11 -1.24 16.83
CA CYS A 4 11.24 -0.40 17.65
C CYS A 4 11.58 -0.54 19.14
N PRO A 5 12.73 0.00 19.64
CA PRO A 5 13.20 -0.26 21.00
C PRO A 5 12.78 0.79 22.03
N LEU A 6 12.00 1.81 21.64
CA LEU A 6 11.75 2.98 22.49
C LEU A 6 10.80 2.63 23.65
N ASN A 7 11.36 2.59 24.86
CA ASN A 7 10.65 2.33 26.11
C ASN A 7 10.45 3.61 26.92
N GLY A 8 9.51 3.60 27.87
CA GLY A 8 9.27 4.73 28.79
C GLY A 8 8.48 5.90 28.21
N TYR A 9 8.06 5.81 26.94
CA TYR A 9 7.21 6.78 26.27
C TYR A 9 5.93 6.12 25.76
N THR A 10 4.79 6.77 26.00
CA THR A 10 3.49 6.32 25.49
C THR A 10 3.44 6.49 23.96
N PRO A 11 3.09 5.45 23.18
CA PRO A 11 2.90 5.59 21.74
C PRO A 11 1.79 6.58 21.37
N GLY A 12 2.00 7.37 20.33
CA GLY A 12 1.04 8.36 19.88
C GLY A 12 1.63 9.51 19.07
N TYR A 13 0.83 10.57 18.91
CA TYR A 13 1.19 11.77 18.16
C TYR A 13 2.49 12.38 18.68
N TYR A 14 3.45 12.62 17.78
CA TYR A 14 4.77 13.15 18.10
C TYR A 14 5.55 12.30 19.14
N GLY A 15 5.18 11.02 19.27
CA GLY A 15 5.86 10.01 20.10
C GLY A 15 6.23 8.78 19.26
N PRO A 16 6.54 7.63 19.89
CA PRO A 16 6.74 6.40 19.13
C PRO A 16 5.47 5.98 18.40
N MET A 17 5.62 5.44 17.20
CA MET A 17 4.54 4.72 16.54
C MET A 17 4.23 3.45 17.35
N SER A 18 2.95 3.18 17.60
CA SER A 18 2.54 1.93 18.25
C SER A 18 2.90 0.72 17.39
N ILE A 19 3.16 -0.42 18.01
CA ILE A 19 3.43 -1.66 17.28
C ILE A 19 2.22 -2.09 16.44
N GLU A 20 1.00 -1.77 16.88
CA GLU A 20 -0.20 -1.99 16.08
C GLU A 20 -0.17 -1.21 14.76
N ASN A 21 0.16 0.09 14.80
CA ASN A 21 0.29 0.91 13.59
C ASN A 21 1.48 0.47 12.73
N MET A 22 2.59 0.07 13.36
CA MET A 22 3.75 -0.47 12.63
C MET A 22 3.40 -1.77 11.90
N LYS A 23 2.58 -2.65 12.48
CA LYS A 23 2.12 -3.88 11.80
C LYS A 23 1.25 -3.57 10.59
N LYS A 24 0.31 -2.62 10.71
CA LYS A 24 -0.53 -2.14 9.58
C LYS A 24 0.34 -1.57 8.46
N LEU A 25 1.27 -0.68 8.81
CA LEU A 25 2.23 -0.07 7.89
C LEU A 25 3.09 -1.13 7.20
N ASN A 26 3.67 -2.05 7.97
CA ASN A 26 4.54 -3.09 7.44
C ASN A 26 3.78 -4.07 6.52
N GLU A 27 2.57 -4.50 6.88
CA GLU A 27 1.78 -5.39 5.99
C GLU A 27 1.52 -4.74 4.62
N ALA A 28 1.04 -3.49 4.61
CA ALA A 28 0.82 -2.73 3.37
C ALA A 28 2.13 -2.56 2.57
N TYR A 29 3.22 -2.22 3.25
CA TYR A 29 4.55 -2.10 2.63
C TYR A 29 5.00 -3.42 1.99
N GLN A 30 4.88 -4.55 2.68
CA GLN A 30 5.32 -5.86 2.17
C GLN A 30 4.49 -6.30 0.96
N ILE A 31 3.17 -6.05 0.97
CA ILE A 31 2.30 -6.31 -0.17
C ILE A 31 2.74 -5.48 -1.39
N LEU A 32 2.91 -4.16 -1.21
CA LEU A 32 3.32 -3.25 -2.28
C LEU A 32 4.69 -3.61 -2.85
N GLN A 33 5.68 -3.86 -2.01
CA GLN A 33 7.03 -4.24 -2.46
C GLN A 33 7.03 -5.59 -3.19
N THR A 34 6.21 -6.54 -2.74
CA THR A 34 6.06 -7.83 -3.44
C THR A 34 5.42 -7.63 -4.82
N ALA A 35 4.39 -6.80 -4.92
CA ALA A 35 3.75 -6.46 -6.18
C ALA A 35 4.70 -5.75 -7.15
N LEU A 36 5.45 -4.75 -6.68
CA LEU A 36 6.43 -4.03 -7.49
C LEU A 36 7.54 -4.96 -7.99
N LYS A 37 7.99 -5.90 -7.16
CA LYS A 37 8.99 -6.91 -7.56
C LYS A 37 8.45 -7.91 -8.59
N GLN A 38 7.18 -8.29 -8.46
CA GLN A 38 6.51 -9.18 -9.41
C GLN A 38 6.21 -8.49 -10.75
N GLY A 39 6.00 -7.17 -10.72
CA GLY A 39 5.50 -6.37 -11.83
C GLY A 39 4.00 -6.13 -11.69
N LEU A 40 3.58 -4.88 -11.92
CA LEU A 40 2.17 -4.49 -11.84
C LEU A 40 1.42 -4.95 -13.10
N PRO A 41 0.23 -5.56 -12.98
CA PRO A 41 -0.54 -5.99 -14.13
C PRO A 41 -1.18 -4.79 -14.86
N ALA A 42 -1.66 -5.03 -16.09
CA ALA A 42 -2.43 -4.02 -16.81
C ALA A 42 -3.76 -3.71 -16.10
N LEU A 43 -4.30 -2.49 -16.26
CA LEU A 43 -5.49 -2.02 -15.54
C LEU A 43 -6.75 -2.89 -15.76
N LYS A 44 -6.83 -3.61 -16.87
CA LYS A 44 -7.96 -4.51 -17.17
C LYS A 44 -7.92 -5.82 -16.38
N GLU A 45 -6.76 -6.19 -15.83
CA GLU A 45 -6.54 -7.45 -15.14
C GLU A 45 -6.94 -7.33 -13.67
N ASN A 46 -8.20 -7.67 -13.36
CA ASN A 46 -8.75 -7.54 -12.01
C ASN A 46 -8.67 -8.83 -11.17
N ASN A 47 -8.39 -9.97 -11.81
CA ASN A 47 -8.48 -11.29 -11.20
C ASN A 47 -7.15 -11.85 -10.68
N GLY A 48 -6.03 -11.18 -10.98
CA GLY A 48 -4.70 -11.60 -10.53
C GLY A 48 -4.53 -11.60 -9.02
N THR A 49 -3.47 -12.29 -8.59
CA THR A 49 -3.03 -12.40 -7.20
C THR A 49 -1.50 -12.48 -7.13
N LEU A 50 -0.93 -11.95 -6.05
CA LEU A 50 0.48 -12.11 -5.74
C LEU A 50 0.81 -13.57 -5.42
N LYS A 51 2.00 -14.03 -5.85
CA LYS A 51 2.44 -15.42 -5.67
C LYS A 51 2.54 -15.82 -4.19
N GLU A 52 3.22 -15.01 -3.38
CA GLU A 52 3.31 -15.17 -1.93
C GLU A 52 3.81 -13.85 -1.33
N VAL A 53 3.08 -13.31 -0.33
CA VAL A 53 3.59 -12.20 0.49
C VAL A 53 3.97 -12.79 1.85
N LYS A 54 5.28 -12.80 2.14
CA LYS A 54 5.82 -13.38 3.36
C LYS A 54 6.75 -12.41 4.06
N TYR A 55 6.51 -12.17 5.34
CA TYR A 55 7.36 -11.30 6.16
C TYR A 55 7.43 -11.78 7.60
N THR A 56 8.52 -11.40 8.26
CA THR A 56 8.81 -11.78 9.64
C THR A 56 9.03 -10.56 10.52
N TYR A 57 8.76 -10.71 11.82
CA TYR A 57 9.19 -9.78 12.85
C TYR A 57 9.52 -10.54 14.13
N THR A 58 10.34 -9.93 14.99
CA THR A 58 10.83 -10.57 16.22
C THR A 58 10.52 -9.71 17.44
N CYS A 59 10.21 -10.35 18.56
CA CYS A 59 10.06 -9.71 19.86
C CYS A 59 11.06 -10.29 20.86
N SER A 60 11.78 -9.42 21.56
CA SER A 60 12.70 -9.75 22.64
C SER A 60 12.54 -8.75 23.78
N GLY A 61 13.16 -9.04 24.93
CA GLY A 61 13.09 -8.20 26.13
C GLY A 61 11.97 -8.61 27.09
N ASN A 62 12.23 -8.45 28.39
CA ASN A 62 11.27 -8.78 29.44
C ASN A 62 10.02 -7.89 29.33
N GLY A 63 8.83 -8.49 29.44
CA GLY A 63 7.55 -7.79 29.35
C GLY A 63 7.04 -7.50 27.93
N ASN A 64 7.75 -7.91 26.88
CA ASN A 64 7.30 -7.70 25.50
C ASN A 64 6.23 -8.71 25.08
N ASP A 65 4.99 -8.25 24.88
CA ASP A 65 3.82 -9.05 24.56
C ASP A 65 3.38 -8.95 23.08
N ASN A 66 4.10 -8.19 22.25
CA ASN A 66 3.75 -7.96 20.83
C ASN A 66 3.80 -9.21 19.95
N CYS A 67 4.38 -10.30 20.46
CA CYS A 67 4.44 -11.63 19.84
C CYS A 67 3.69 -12.70 20.66
N SER A 68 2.91 -12.31 21.66
CA SER A 68 2.14 -13.25 22.49
C SER A 68 1.02 -13.92 21.68
N PRO A 69 0.56 -15.13 22.09
CA PRO A 69 -0.60 -15.79 21.50
C PRO A 69 -1.86 -14.93 21.46
N SER A 70 -2.15 -14.16 22.52
CA SER A 70 -3.31 -13.26 22.58
C SER A 70 -3.22 -12.12 21.57
N PHE A 71 -2.02 -11.63 21.26
CA PHE A 71 -1.82 -10.54 20.30
C PHE A 71 -1.74 -11.03 18.85
N THR A 72 -1.20 -12.21 18.63
CA THR A 72 -0.92 -12.75 17.28
C THR A 72 -1.99 -13.72 16.79
N GLY A 73 -2.81 -14.28 17.69
CA GLY A 73 -3.82 -15.29 17.36
C GLY A 73 -3.27 -16.69 17.10
N VAL A 74 -1.99 -16.95 17.38
CA VAL A 74 -1.42 -18.31 17.30
C VAL A 74 -1.87 -19.14 18.51
N ASN A 75 -2.03 -20.45 18.32
CA ASN A 75 -2.46 -21.35 19.40
C ASN A 75 -1.42 -21.58 20.51
N LYS A 76 -0.13 -21.39 20.23
CA LYS A 76 0.97 -21.48 21.21
C LYS A 76 2.15 -20.62 20.76
N GLN A 77 2.95 -20.13 21.71
CA GLN A 77 4.06 -19.23 21.40
C GLN A 77 5.23 -19.94 20.70
N ASN A 78 5.55 -21.19 21.05
CA ASN A 78 6.63 -21.93 20.39
C ASN A 78 6.08 -23.05 19.47
N GLY A 79 6.36 -22.93 18.17
CA GLY A 79 5.91 -23.85 17.13
C GLY A 79 4.41 -23.80 16.87
N GLY A 80 3.74 -22.72 17.26
CA GLY A 80 2.30 -22.56 17.08
C GLY A 80 1.95 -21.91 15.75
N THR A 81 0.71 -22.10 15.35
CA THR A 81 0.14 -21.56 14.12
C THR A 81 -1.23 -20.97 14.39
N GLY A 82 -1.57 -19.94 13.64
CA GLY A 82 -2.88 -19.31 13.60
C GLY A 82 -3.26 -18.98 12.17
N THR A 83 -4.54 -18.73 11.93
CA THR A 83 -5.04 -18.30 10.63
C THR A 83 -6.00 -17.15 10.81
N LYS A 84 -5.81 -16.11 10.01
CA LYS A 84 -6.69 -14.95 9.94
C LYS A 84 -7.14 -14.77 8.51
N THR A 85 -8.43 -14.51 8.32
CA THR A 85 -8.97 -14.10 7.03
C THR A 85 -9.27 -12.62 7.06
N GLN A 86 -8.94 -11.92 5.98
CA GLN A 86 -9.30 -10.52 5.77
C GLN A 86 -9.82 -10.32 4.35
N THR A 87 -10.61 -9.28 4.16
CA THR A 87 -11.10 -8.92 2.83
C THR A 87 -10.28 -7.76 2.28
N ILE A 88 -9.67 -7.95 1.11
CA ILE A 88 -8.99 -6.89 0.35
C ILE A 88 -9.67 -6.82 -1.02
N ASP A 89 -10.21 -5.65 -1.36
CA ASP A 89 -10.91 -5.43 -2.64
C ASP A 89 -11.99 -6.48 -2.95
N GLY A 90 -12.80 -6.82 -1.94
CA GLY A 90 -13.85 -7.84 -2.03
C GLY A 90 -13.35 -9.29 -2.11
N LYS A 91 -12.03 -9.53 -2.20
CA LYS A 91 -11.44 -10.87 -2.19
C LYS A 91 -11.00 -11.29 -0.79
N THR A 92 -11.22 -12.56 -0.45
CA THR A 92 -10.74 -13.15 0.80
C THR A 92 -9.26 -13.46 0.70
N VAL A 93 -8.47 -12.85 1.57
CA VAL A 93 -7.04 -13.10 1.77
C VAL A 93 -6.88 -13.91 3.04
N THR A 94 -6.13 -15.01 2.95
CA THR A 94 -5.83 -15.87 4.09
C THR A 94 -4.40 -15.64 4.54
N THR A 95 -4.24 -15.26 5.81
CA THR A 95 -2.95 -15.06 6.45
C THR A 95 -2.68 -16.22 7.39
N THR A 96 -1.65 -17.00 7.10
CA THR A 96 -1.10 -18.00 8.02
C THR A 96 -0.04 -17.33 8.88
N ILE A 97 -0.21 -17.41 10.20
CA ILE A 97 0.71 -16.84 11.19
C ILE A 97 1.38 -18.00 11.89
N SER A 98 2.70 -18.02 11.93
CA SER A 98 3.48 -19.02 12.67
C SER A 98 4.43 -18.37 13.66
N SER A 99 4.62 -19.01 14.80
CA SER A 99 5.43 -18.49 15.91
C SER A 99 6.50 -19.49 16.32
N LYS A 100 7.73 -19.02 16.52
CA LYS A 100 8.89 -19.80 16.94
C LYS A 100 9.64 -19.07 18.04
N VAL A 101 9.98 -19.76 19.13
CA VAL A 101 10.86 -19.22 20.18
C VAL A 101 12.29 -19.68 19.91
N VAL A 102 13.24 -18.76 20.02
CA VAL A 102 14.67 -19.02 19.87
C VAL A 102 15.36 -18.61 21.18
N ASP A 103 16.04 -19.56 21.81
CA ASP A 103 16.77 -19.31 23.06
C ASP A 103 18.09 -18.56 22.82
N TYR A 104 18.55 -17.82 23.83
CA TYR A 104 19.79 -17.03 23.77
C TYR A 104 21.04 -17.87 23.46
N ASN A 105 21.03 -19.15 23.85
CA ASN A 105 22.12 -20.10 23.63
C ASN A 105 21.85 -21.06 22.45
N ALA A 106 20.77 -20.85 21.69
CA ALA A 106 20.48 -21.68 20.53
C ALA A 106 21.60 -21.55 19.47
N SER A 107 21.95 -22.68 18.86
CA SER A 107 22.96 -22.69 17.79
C SER A 107 22.55 -21.73 16.65
N GLY A 108 23.45 -20.84 16.25
CA GLY A 108 23.21 -19.83 15.23
C GLY A 108 22.55 -18.53 15.73
N ASN A 109 22.15 -18.42 17.00
CA ASN A 109 21.65 -17.17 17.56
C ASN A 109 22.81 -16.22 17.89
N THR A 110 22.99 -15.17 17.09
CA THR A 110 24.03 -14.15 17.27
C THR A 110 23.56 -12.92 18.06
N SER A 111 22.30 -12.88 18.49
CA SER A 111 21.73 -11.71 19.18
C SER A 111 22.09 -11.65 20.67
N GLY A 112 22.53 -12.76 21.25
CA GLY A 112 22.86 -12.88 22.68
C GLY A 112 21.65 -12.85 23.62
N VAL A 113 20.42 -12.85 23.09
CA VAL A 113 19.16 -12.86 23.86
C VAL A 113 18.16 -13.85 23.27
N SER A 114 17.23 -14.33 24.10
CA SER A 114 16.08 -15.11 23.60
C SER A 114 15.08 -14.18 22.91
N TYR A 115 14.42 -14.67 21.86
CA TYR A 115 13.39 -13.93 21.14
C TYR A 115 12.29 -14.84 20.59
N THR A 116 11.12 -14.25 20.30
CA THR A 116 10.05 -14.90 19.55
C THR A 116 10.03 -14.34 18.14
N GLU A 117 10.04 -15.21 17.13
CA GLU A 117 9.88 -14.87 15.72
C GLU A 117 8.46 -15.18 15.28
N ILE A 118 7.82 -14.20 14.64
CA ILE A 118 6.51 -14.37 14.00
C ILE A 118 6.70 -14.28 12.50
N THR A 119 6.19 -15.27 11.78
CA THR A 119 6.14 -15.29 10.31
C THR A 119 4.70 -15.19 9.85
N ASN A 120 4.43 -14.23 8.96
CA ASN A 120 3.13 -14.05 8.32
C ASN A 120 3.27 -14.44 6.85
N GLU A 121 2.39 -15.31 6.37
CA GLU A 121 2.33 -15.76 4.98
C GLU A 121 0.91 -15.51 4.46
N LEU A 122 0.76 -14.55 3.56
CA LEU A 122 -0.52 -14.15 2.98
C LEU A 122 -0.68 -14.82 1.61
N LYS A 123 -1.84 -15.44 1.42
CA LYS A 123 -2.24 -16.10 0.16
C LYS A 123 -3.50 -15.46 -0.41
N GLY A 124 -3.54 -15.35 -1.74
CA GLY A 124 -4.66 -14.78 -2.48
C GLY A 124 -4.74 -13.25 -2.44
N VAL A 125 -3.64 -12.56 -2.14
CA VAL A 125 -3.60 -11.10 -2.13
C VAL A 125 -3.83 -10.57 -3.55
N PRO A 126 -4.87 -9.77 -3.82
CA PRO A 126 -5.11 -9.19 -5.13
C PRO A 126 -3.97 -8.24 -5.54
N ASP A 127 -3.56 -8.32 -6.80
CA ASP A 127 -2.52 -7.46 -7.39
C ASP A 127 -3.08 -6.43 -8.39
N ASN A 128 -4.41 -6.31 -8.49
CA ASN A 128 -5.05 -5.33 -9.35
C ASN A 128 -4.78 -3.90 -8.85
N ALA A 129 -4.88 -2.92 -9.75
CA ALA A 129 -4.53 -1.53 -9.46
C ALA A 129 -5.33 -0.94 -8.28
N GLN A 130 -6.63 -1.23 -8.18
CA GLN A 130 -7.50 -0.73 -7.12
C GLN A 130 -7.06 -1.26 -5.74
N ALA A 131 -6.78 -2.56 -5.64
CA ALA A 131 -6.29 -3.18 -4.42
C ALA A 131 -4.94 -2.61 -3.97
N LEU A 132 -3.99 -2.44 -4.90
CA LEU A 132 -2.67 -1.90 -4.58
C LEU A 132 -2.72 -0.41 -4.20
N LEU A 133 -3.56 0.40 -4.85
CA LEU A 133 -3.79 1.79 -4.46
C LEU A 133 -4.41 1.89 -3.06
N ALA A 134 -5.29 0.95 -2.67
CA ALA A 134 -5.80 0.88 -1.31
C ALA A 134 -4.70 0.56 -0.28
N GLN A 135 -3.73 -0.31 -0.63
CA GLN A 135 -2.56 -0.56 0.23
C GLN A 135 -1.67 0.67 0.34
N ALA A 136 -1.41 1.38 -0.76
CA ALA A 136 -0.64 2.63 -0.74
C ALA A 136 -1.34 3.70 0.11
N SER A 137 -2.67 3.81 0.00
CA SER A 137 -3.51 4.68 0.83
C SER A 137 -3.40 4.32 2.31
N ALA A 138 -3.52 3.03 2.65
CA ALA A 138 -3.38 2.55 4.03
C ALA A 138 -1.98 2.87 4.60
N LEU A 139 -0.92 2.70 3.80
CA LEU A 139 0.44 3.01 4.19
C LEU A 139 0.61 4.49 4.55
N ILE A 140 0.27 5.40 3.61
CA ILE A 140 0.47 6.84 3.82
C ILE A 140 -0.45 7.39 4.91
N ASN A 141 -1.69 6.92 4.99
CA ASN A 141 -2.63 7.35 6.02
C ASN A 141 -2.20 6.86 7.41
N THR A 142 -1.66 5.64 7.52
CA THR A 142 -1.12 5.16 8.81
C THR A 142 0.03 6.05 9.29
N ILE A 143 0.94 6.46 8.39
CA ILE A 143 2.03 7.39 8.71
C ILE A 143 1.46 8.75 9.15
N ASN A 144 0.55 9.32 8.37
CA ASN A 144 -0.01 10.64 8.62
C ASN A 144 -0.84 10.68 9.91
N THR A 145 -1.71 9.70 10.13
CA THR A 145 -2.59 9.64 11.31
C THR A 145 -1.81 9.29 12.58
N ALA A 146 -0.87 8.34 12.54
CA ALA A 146 -0.06 8.04 13.72
C ALA A 146 0.89 9.19 14.06
N CYS A 147 1.37 9.91 13.04
CA CYS A 147 2.26 11.06 13.13
C CYS A 147 3.37 10.88 14.17
N PRO A 148 4.22 9.84 14.06
CA PRO A 148 5.25 9.60 15.06
C PRO A 148 6.35 10.66 15.00
N TYR A 149 7.08 10.78 16.10
CA TYR A 149 8.36 11.47 16.16
C TYR A 149 9.36 10.85 15.16
N PHE A 150 10.20 11.68 14.57
CA PHE A 150 11.37 11.25 13.82
C PHE A 150 12.59 12.11 14.15
N SER A 151 13.78 11.54 13.97
CA SER A 151 15.05 12.24 13.92
C SER A 151 15.95 11.55 12.91
N VAL A 152 16.58 12.31 12.03
CA VAL A 152 17.46 11.82 10.97
C VAL A 152 18.91 12.12 11.27
N THR A 153 19.80 11.26 10.80
CA THR A 153 21.25 11.51 10.82
C THR A 153 21.68 11.94 9.42
N ASN A 154 21.88 13.23 9.22
CA ASN A 154 22.40 13.75 7.96
C ASN A 154 23.88 13.35 7.79
N SER A 155 24.24 12.93 6.58
CA SER A 155 25.64 12.66 6.22
C SER A 155 26.50 13.90 6.45
N SER A 156 27.75 13.74 6.90
CA SER A 156 28.70 14.85 7.03
C SER A 156 29.33 15.26 5.70
N SER A 157 29.12 14.49 4.62
CA SER A 157 29.67 14.81 3.30
C SER A 157 29.12 16.17 2.80
N PRO A 158 29.98 17.06 2.27
CA PRO A 158 29.56 18.39 1.79
C PRO A 158 28.54 18.35 0.66
N SER A 159 28.61 17.35 -0.23
CA SER A 159 27.74 17.22 -1.40
C SER A 159 26.58 16.24 -1.20
N ALA A 160 26.41 15.70 0.01
CA ALA A 160 25.28 14.82 0.30
C ALA A 160 24.01 15.66 0.51
N PRO A 161 22.86 15.23 -0.04
CA PRO A 161 21.58 15.87 0.25
C PRO A 161 21.34 15.86 1.77
N LYS A 162 20.76 16.94 2.28
CA LYS A 162 20.41 17.12 3.69
C LYS A 162 18.90 17.12 3.82
N MET A 163 18.39 16.39 4.81
CA MET A 163 16.98 16.41 5.14
C MET A 163 16.68 17.52 6.13
N GLU A 164 15.63 18.30 5.86
CA GLU A 164 15.11 19.36 6.71
C GLU A 164 13.59 19.16 6.94
N PRO A 165 13.08 19.29 8.18
CA PRO A 165 13.85 19.43 9.41
C PRO A 165 14.53 18.11 9.79
N THR A 166 15.62 18.18 10.55
CA THR A 166 16.38 16.99 11.01
C THR A 166 15.70 16.22 12.14
N SER A 167 14.70 16.81 12.79
CA SER A 167 13.83 16.13 13.74
C SER A 167 12.47 16.80 13.75
N GLY A 168 11.44 16.03 14.10
CA GLY A 168 10.08 16.52 14.09
C GLY A 168 9.06 15.39 14.19
N LYS A 169 7.93 15.59 13.53
CA LYS A 169 6.84 14.60 13.43
C LYS A 169 6.59 14.29 11.96
N LEU A 170 6.30 13.03 11.61
CA LEU A 170 6.17 12.65 10.20
C LEU A 170 5.02 13.36 9.47
N CYS A 171 3.90 13.65 10.15
CA CYS A 171 2.83 14.45 9.56
C CYS A 171 3.19 15.94 9.38
N GLY A 172 4.42 16.35 9.74
CA GLY A 172 4.97 17.66 9.43
C GLY A 172 5.37 17.82 7.96
N PHE A 173 5.57 16.71 7.23
CA PHE A 173 5.78 16.67 5.78
C PHE A 173 4.45 16.84 5.03
N THR A 174 3.78 17.97 5.28
CA THR A 174 2.40 18.18 4.86
C THR A 174 2.27 18.27 3.34
N GLN A 175 3.25 18.85 2.65
CA GLN A 175 3.21 19.01 1.20
C GLN A 175 3.39 17.66 0.51
N GLU A 176 4.38 16.88 0.95
CA GLU A 176 4.75 15.58 0.43
C GLU A 176 3.62 14.57 0.68
N ILE A 177 3.10 14.51 1.90
CA ILE A 177 1.97 13.64 2.25
C ILE A 177 0.73 14.02 1.45
N SER A 178 0.40 15.31 1.34
CA SER A 178 -0.78 15.77 0.58
C SER A 178 -0.64 15.45 -0.90
N ALA A 179 0.55 15.62 -1.48
CA ALA A 179 0.82 15.26 -2.86
C ALA A 179 0.65 13.76 -3.10
N ILE A 180 1.23 12.91 -2.25
CA ILE A 180 1.09 11.45 -2.34
C ILE A 180 -0.38 11.03 -2.19
N GLN A 181 -1.11 11.58 -1.22
CA GLN A 181 -2.54 11.31 -1.05
C GLN A 181 -3.36 11.74 -2.27
N LYS A 182 -3.04 12.90 -2.86
CA LYS A 182 -3.67 13.36 -4.10
C LYS A 182 -3.38 12.43 -5.27
N MET A 183 -2.12 12.03 -5.46
CA MET A 183 -1.73 11.07 -6.50
C MET A 183 -2.50 9.76 -6.39
N ILE A 184 -2.64 9.23 -5.17
CA ILE A 184 -3.41 8.00 -4.92
C ILE A 184 -4.88 8.21 -5.25
N THR A 185 -5.46 9.34 -4.84
CA THR A 185 -6.87 9.67 -5.10
C THR A 185 -7.15 9.80 -6.60
N ASP A 186 -6.32 10.56 -7.32
CA ASP A 186 -6.44 10.74 -8.77
C ASP A 186 -6.28 9.41 -9.51
N ALA A 187 -5.34 8.56 -9.07
CA ALA A 187 -5.12 7.23 -9.65
C ALA A 187 -6.30 6.28 -9.38
N GLN A 188 -6.92 6.35 -8.21
CA GLN A 188 -8.14 5.59 -7.91
C GLN A 188 -9.29 6.02 -8.82
N GLU A 189 -9.48 7.33 -8.99
CA GLU A 189 -10.50 7.87 -9.89
C GLU A 189 -10.25 7.48 -11.36
N LEU A 190 -8.98 7.43 -11.77
CA LEU A 190 -8.55 6.96 -13.09
C LEU A 190 -8.93 5.50 -13.29
N VAL A 191 -8.57 4.61 -12.35
CA VAL A 191 -8.84 3.18 -12.45
C VAL A 191 -10.35 2.91 -12.53
N ASN A 192 -11.17 3.68 -11.82
CA ASN A 192 -12.63 3.57 -11.87
C ASN A 192 -13.20 3.79 -13.28
N GLN A 193 -12.54 4.59 -14.13
CA GLN A 193 -12.98 4.83 -15.51
C GLN A 193 -12.90 3.57 -16.39
N THR A 194 -12.07 2.59 -16.02
CA THR A 194 -11.92 1.32 -16.76
C THR A 194 -13.27 0.61 -16.93
N SER A 195 -14.12 0.64 -15.89
CA SER A 195 -15.46 0.04 -15.94
C SER A 195 -16.38 0.75 -16.93
N THR A 196 -16.35 2.09 -16.97
CA THR A 196 -17.12 2.90 -17.93
C THR A 196 -16.73 2.60 -19.37
N ILE A 197 -15.43 2.46 -19.65
CA ILE A 197 -14.91 2.11 -20.99
C ILE A 197 -15.40 0.72 -21.40
N ASN A 198 -15.26 -0.27 -20.52
CA ASN A 198 -15.67 -1.65 -20.79
C ASN A 198 -17.18 -1.78 -21.04
N ASN A 199 -18.01 -1.07 -20.26
CA ASN A 199 -19.46 -1.10 -20.39
C ASN A 199 -19.97 -0.41 -21.66
N ASN A 200 -19.16 0.45 -22.29
CA ASN A 200 -19.51 1.20 -23.49
C ASN A 200 -18.63 0.81 -24.69
N SER A 201 -18.42 -0.50 -24.91
CA SER A 201 -17.61 -1.04 -26.01
C SER A 201 -18.03 -0.49 -27.39
N GLN A 202 -17.04 -0.20 -28.25
CA GLN A 202 -17.23 0.37 -29.59
C GLN A 202 -16.97 -0.66 -30.71
N SER A 203 -17.26 -1.94 -30.44
CA SER A 203 -16.95 -3.05 -31.36
C SER A 203 -18.02 -3.32 -32.41
N ALA A 204 -19.23 -2.76 -32.26
CA ALA A 204 -20.32 -2.92 -33.21
C ALA A 204 -20.21 -1.94 -34.39
N SER A 205 -20.55 -2.40 -35.60
CA SER A 205 -20.71 -1.52 -36.75
C SER A 205 -21.95 -0.62 -36.60
N ILE A 206 -21.85 0.61 -37.08
CA ILE A 206 -22.94 1.59 -37.07
C ILE A 206 -23.67 1.58 -38.42
N GLY A 207 -25.00 1.62 -38.39
CA GLY A 207 -25.87 1.71 -39.57
C GLY A 207 -26.50 0.37 -39.99
N GLU A 208 -27.57 0.47 -40.77
CA GLU A 208 -28.25 -0.68 -41.35
C GLU A 208 -27.87 -0.84 -42.83
N SER A 209 -27.60 -2.07 -43.26
CA SER A 209 -27.28 -2.36 -44.66
C SER A 209 -28.42 -1.94 -45.59
N GLY A 210 -28.09 -1.20 -46.66
CA GLY A 210 -29.06 -0.77 -47.68
C GLY A 210 -29.90 0.46 -47.31
N LYS A 211 -29.61 1.16 -46.20
CA LYS A 211 -30.26 2.43 -45.84
C LYS A 211 -29.25 3.56 -45.65
N ASN A 212 -29.63 4.77 -46.06
CA ASN A 212 -28.86 5.98 -45.73
C ASN A 212 -28.95 6.25 -44.23
N PHE A 213 -27.81 6.54 -43.61
CA PHE A 213 -27.74 6.89 -42.20
C PHE A 213 -28.48 8.21 -41.90
N ASN A 214 -29.33 8.20 -40.87
CA ASN A 214 -30.01 9.40 -40.37
C ASN A 214 -29.49 9.77 -38.97
N PRO A 215 -28.69 10.84 -38.85
CA PRO A 215 -28.11 11.28 -37.56
C PRO A 215 -29.15 11.61 -36.47
N PHE A 216 -30.39 11.92 -36.83
CA PHE A 216 -31.45 12.26 -35.87
C PHE A 216 -32.19 11.03 -35.33
N LYS A 217 -32.00 9.84 -35.91
CA LYS A 217 -32.72 8.61 -35.53
C LYS A 217 -31.80 7.43 -35.24
N ASP A 218 -30.71 7.31 -36.01
CA ASP A 218 -29.85 6.13 -36.01
C ASP A 218 -28.62 6.31 -35.09
N ALA A 219 -28.63 7.33 -34.24
CA ALA A 219 -27.50 7.75 -33.41
C ALA A 219 -27.62 7.38 -31.93
N SER A 220 -28.44 6.38 -31.57
CA SER A 220 -28.59 5.95 -30.16
C SER A 220 -27.27 5.45 -29.54
N PHE A 221 -26.36 4.94 -30.36
CA PHE A 221 -25.00 4.54 -29.96
C PHE A 221 -24.16 5.73 -29.44
N ALA A 222 -24.50 6.97 -29.82
CA ALA A 222 -23.69 8.15 -29.53
C ALA A 222 -23.55 8.42 -28.03
N GLN A 223 -24.55 8.06 -27.21
CA GLN A 223 -24.47 8.22 -25.76
C GLN A 223 -23.36 7.34 -25.15
N GLY A 224 -23.29 6.07 -25.56
CA GLY A 224 -22.25 5.16 -25.11
C GLY A 224 -20.88 5.53 -25.68
N MET A 225 -20.83 5.93 -26.97
CA MET A 225 -19.61 6.44 -27.60
C MET A 225 -19.04 7.66 -26.86
N LEU A 226 -19.89 8.61 -26.50
CA LEU A 226 -19.51 9.80 -25.73
C LEU A 226 -19.00 9.42 -24.34
N ALA A 227 -19.72 8.55 -23.62
CA ALA A 227 -19.31 8.09 -22.29
C ALA A 227 -17.95 7.38 -22.33
N ASN A 228 -17.70 6.54 -23.34
CA ASN A 228 -16.41 5.89 -23.56
C ASN A 228 -15.30 6.91 -23.83
N ALA A 229 -15.50 7.82 -24.80
CA ALA A 229 -14.51 8.82 -25.16
C ALA A 229 -14.19 9.78 -24.00
N SER A 230 -15.20 10.23 -23.26
CA SER A 230 -15.01 11.06 -22.06
C SER A 230 -14.25 10.33 -20.96
N ALA A 231 -14.52 9.03 -20.75
CA ALA A 231 -13.80 8.23 -19.77
C ALA A 231 -12.31 8.08 -20.14
N GLN A 232 -11.99 7.82 -21.42
CA GLN A 232 -10.60 7.76 -21.89
C GLN A 232 -9.87 9.09 -21.72
N ALA A 233 -10.50 10.20 -22.12
CA ALA A 233 -9.93 11.54 -21.95
C ALA A 233 -9.70 11.88 -20.46
N LYS A 234 -10.64 11.47 -19.58
CA LYS A 234 -10.51 11.65 -18.14
C LYS A 234 -9.35 10.83 -17.56
N MET A 235 -9.15 9.58 -18.00
CA MET A 235 -7.99 8.79 -17.60
C MET A 235 -6.68 9.47 -18.00
N LEU A 236 -6.58 9.99 -19.22
CA LEU A 236 -5.38 10.70 -19.68
C LEU A 236 -5.11 11.95 -18.84
N ASN A 237 -6.14 12.75 -18.56
CA ASN A 237 -6.01 13.94 -17.74
C ASN A 237 -5.60 13.63 -16.29
N LEU A 238 -6.18 12.60 -15.68
CA LEU A 238 -5.81 12.17 -14.33
C LEU A 238 -4.39 11.61 -14.28
N ALA A 239 -3.97 10.82 -15.28
CA ALA A 239 -2.59 10.32 -15.38
C ALA A 239 -1.59 11.48 -15.46
N HIS A 240 -1.92 12.49 -16.27
CA HIS A 240 -1.12 13.71 -16.35
C HIS A 240 -1.08 14.45 -15.00
N GLN A 241 -2.21 14.61 -14.32
CA GLN A 241 -2.27 15.25 -12.99
C GLN A 241 -1.44 14.53 -11.93
N VAL A 242 -1.46 13.19 -11.91
CA VAL A 242 -0.59 12.38 -11.04
C VAL A 242 0.89 12.70 -11.30
N GLY A 243 1.29 12.78 -12.57
CA GLY A 243 2.66 13.15 -12.94
C GLY A 243 3.03 14.56 -12.49
N GLN A 244 2.13 15.54 -12.68
CA GLN A 244 2.41 16.93 -12.30
C GLN A 244 2.47 17.15 -10.79
N ALA A 245 1.80 16.34 -9.99
CA ALA A 245 1.80 16.45 -8.53
C ALA A 245 3.19 16.17 -7.90
N ILE A 246 4.09 15.50 -8.63
CA ILE A 246 5.40 15.07 -8.12
C ILE A 246 6.56 15.43 -9.04
N ASN A 247 6.30 16.15 -10.14
CA ASN A 247 7.35 16.54 -11.08
C ASN A 247 8.28 17.58 -10.44
N PRO A 248 9.56 17.28 -10.18
CA PRO A 248 10.48 18.21 -9.52
C PRO A 248 10.68 19.53 -10.27
N GLU A 249 10.41 19.59 -11.57
CA GLU A 249 10.46 20.84 -12.35
C GLU A 249 9.39 21.86 -11.92
N ASN A 250 8.31 21.39 -11.29
CA ASN A 250 7.18 22.21 -10.83
C ASN A 250 7.10 22.31 -9.30
N LEU A 251 8.05 21.69 -8.59
CA LEU A 251 8.14 21.74 -7.14
C LEU A 251 9.06 22.88 -6.71
N THR A 252 8.82 23.45 -5.53
CA THR A 252 9.59 24.57 -5.00
C THR A 252 9.89 24.38 -3.53
N GLY A 253 10.99 24.95 -3.05
CA GLY A 253 11.35 24.91 -1.63
C GLY A 253 11.86 23.55 -1.17
N SER A 254 11.36 23.08 -0.04
CA SER A 254 11.85 21.89 0.68
C SER A 254 11.19 20.57 0.26
N PHE A 255 10.45 20.56 -0.86
CA PHE A 255 9.78 19.37 -1.38
C PHE A 255 10.78 18.31 -1.84
#